data_AF-A0A913YYL6-F1
#
_entry.id   AF-A0A913YYL6-F1
#
_cell.length_a   1.000
_cell.length_b   1.000
_cell.length_c   1.000
_cell.angle_alpha   90.00
_cell.angle_beta   90.00
_cell.angle_gamma   90.00
#
_symmetry.space_group_name_H-M   'P 1'
#
loop_
_entity.id
_entity.type
_entity.pdbx_description
1 polymer ?
#
loop_
_entity_poly.entity_id
_entity_poly.type
_entity_poly.pdbx_seq_one_letter_code
_entity_poly.pdbx_strand_id
1 'polypeptide(L)'
;MPFRLDFDVKIKQGASIALAEHNTDESVFAEINIGGRVNTLANVRPCYWICLNIVATHEEQGLVNASEYRPFWIDYKGGVVRIGKGGQEAAFVEWDAGAYHQRVPTLVHFGVADRF
;
A
#
# COMPACT_ATOMS: atom_id res chain seq x y z
N MET A 1 -13.10 8.36 -7.52
CA MET A 1 -13.38 7.20 -8.40
C MET A 1 -12.77 5.98 -7.75
N PRO A 2 -13.47 4.84 -7.69
CA PRO A 2 -12.83 3.62 -7.24
C PRO A 2 -11.78 3.18 -8.26
N PHE A 3 -10.65 2.67 -7.79
CA PHE A 3 -9.64 2.08 -8.67
C PHE A 3 -9.13 0.76 -8.09
N ARG A 4 -8.56 -0.04 -8.98
CA ARG A 4 -7.72 -1.18 -8.66
C ARG A 4 -6.44 -1.06 -9.48
N LEU A 5 -5.31 -1.20 -8.81
CA LEU A 5 -3.98 -1.23 -9.40
C LEU A 5 -3.42 -2.63 -9.17
N ASP A 6 -3.26 -3.39 -10.24
CA ASP A 6 -2.56 -4.68 -10.23
C ASP A 6 -1.11 -4.45 -10.70
N PHE A 7 -0.14 -5.03 -9.99
CA PHE A 7 1.28 -4.84 -10.27
C PHE A 7 2.13 -6.00 -9.77
N ASP A 8 3.31 -6.15 -10.36
CA ASP A 8 4.27 -7.19 -10.00
C ASP A 8 5.52 -6.57 -9.37
N VAL A 9 6.03 -7.17 -8.29
CA VAL A 9 7.30 -6.78 -7.68
C VAL A 9 8.29 -7.93 -7.71
N LYS A 10 9.55 -7.62 -8.04
CA LYS A 10 10.68 -8.55 -7.93
C LYS A 10 11.79 -7.84 -7.16
N ILE A 11 11.77 -8.00 -5.83
CA ILE A 11 12.64 -7.30 -4.90
C ILE A 11 12.97 -8.19 -3.70
N LYS A 12 14.15 -7.97 -3.11
CA LYS A 12 14.66 -8.76 -1.99
C LYS A 12 14.01 -8.41 -0.65
N GLN A 13 13.89 -7.12 -0.35
CA GLN A 13 13.53 -6.65 0.98
C GLN A 13 12.09 -6.17 1.01
N GLY A 14 11.76 -5.06 0.34
CA GLY A 14 10.38 -4.62 0.25
C GLY A 14 10.16 -3.48 -0.73
N ALA A 15 8.89 -3.17 -0.98
CA ALA A 15 8.44 -2.05 -1.77
C ALA A 15 7.61 -1.09 -0.91
N SER A 16 7.74 0.21 -1.17
CA SER A 16 6.84 1.24 -0.65
C SER A 16 5.97 1.76 -1.78
N ILE A 17 4.68 1.88 -1.52
CA ILE A 17 3.69 2.45 -2.42
C ILE A 17 3.05 3.64 -1.71
N ALA A 18 3.11 4.81 -2.32
CA ALA A 18 2.45 6.01 -1.82
C ALA A 18 1.15 6.23 -2.59
N LEU A 19 0.05 6.51 -1.88
CA LEU A 19 -1.19 7.01 -2.45
C LEU A 19 -1.33 8.49 -2.08
N ALA A 20 -1.55 9.33 -3.09
CA ALA A 20 -1.56 10.78 -2.93
C ALA A 20 -2.73 11.44 -3.64
N GLU A 21 -3.27 12.52 -3.09
CA GLU A 21 -4.36 13.28 -3.71
C GLU A 21 -3.87 14.17 -4.86
N HIS A 22 -2.61 14.61 -4.79
CA HIS A 22 -1.91 15.33 -5.83
C HIS A 22 -0.55 14.66 -6.08
N ASN A 23 0.18 15.09 -7.10
CA ASN A 23 1.52 14.55 -7.37
C ASN A 23 2.58 15.28 -6.53
N THR A 24 2.37 15.35 -5.21
CA THR A 24 3.29 16.00 -4.23
C THR A 24 3.35 15.20 -2.93
N ASP A 25 4.47 15.30 -2.22
CA ASP A 25 4.71 14.57 -0.98
C ASP A 25 3.72 14.95 0.14
N GLU A 26 3.29 16.21 0.21
CA GLU A 26 2.37 16.70 1.23
C GLU A 26 0.96 16.14 1.08
N SER A 27 0.62 15.70 -0.14
CA SER A 27 -0.68 15.15 -0.47
C SER A 27 -0.75 13.62 -0.35
N VAL A 28 0.36 12.97 0.03
CA VAL A 28 0.40 11.54 0.34
C VAL A 28 -0.48 11.30 1.55
N PHE A 29 -1.54 10.51 1.37
CA PHE A 29 -2.48 10.17 2.44
C PHE A 29 -2.28 8.76 2.99
N ALA A 30 -1.59 7.89 2.24
CA ALA A 30 -1.27 6.53 2.67
C ALA A 30 0.11 6.12 2.15
N GLU A 31 0.95 5.59 3.05
CA GLU A 31 2.13 4.80 2.67
C GLU A 31 1.84 3.32 2.94
N ILE A 32 2.02 2.49 1.92
CA ILE A 32 1.84 1.05 1.96
C ILE A 32 3.20 0.41 1.81
N ASN A 33 3.58 -0.47 2.74
CA ASN A 33 4.81 -1.22 2.67
C ASN A 33 4.49 -2.70 2.45
N ILE A 34 5.16 -3.35 1.48
CA ILE A 34 5.08 -4.79 1.23
C ILE A 34 6.48 -5.36 1.38
N GLY A 35 6.66 -6.35 2.26
CA GLY A 35 7.98 -6.89 2.58
C GLY A 35 8.74 -6.09 3.65
N GLY A 36 8.05 -5.29 4.45
CA GLY A 36 8.65 -4.61 5.60
C GLY A 36 9.31 -5.58 6.58
N ARG A 37 10.19 -5.04 7.44
CA ARG A 37 10.91 -5.78 8.50
C ARG A 37 11.58 -7.05 7.97
N VAL A 38 12.47 -6.87 6.98
CA VAL A 38 13.22 -7.98 6.36
C VAL A 38 12.27 -9.00 5.72
N ASN A 39 11.33 -8.52 4.90
CA ASN A 39 10.39 -9.36 4.16
C ASN A 39 9.50 -10.25 5.06
N THR A 40 9.01 -9.68 6.18
CA THR A 40 8.15 -10.41 7.13
C THR A 40 6.79 -9.76 7.39
N LEU A 41 6.51 -8.59 6.81
CA LEU A 41 5.22 -7.95 6.96
C LEU A 41 4.83 -7.06 5.79
N ALA A 42 3.53 -6.83 5.66
CA ALA A 42 2.97 -5.71 4.94
C ALA A 42 2.28 -4.77 5.93
N ASN A 43 2.35 -3.46 5.71
CA ASN A 43 1.71 -2.50 6.59
C ASN A 43 1.21 -1.26 5.85
N VAL A 44 0.31 -0.52 6.50
CA VAL A 44 -0.15 0.79 6.06
C VAL A 44 0.12 1.82 7.14
N ARG A 45 0.64 2.97 6.73
CA ARG A 45 0.81 4.17 7.55
C ARG A 45 -0.05 5.29 6.98
N PRO A 46 -0.84 5.97 7.82
CA PRO A 46 -1.53 7.17 7.38
C PRO A 46 -0.50 8.30 7.27
N CYS A 47 -0.59 9.04 6.18
CA CYS A 47 0.19 10.25 5.97
C CYS A 47 -0.76 11.42 5.74
N TYR A 48 -0.33 12.62 6.13
CA TYR A 48 -0.86 13.91 5.66
C TYR A 48 0.04 14.97 6.29
N TRP A 49 0.90 15.64 5.51
CA TRP A 49 2.03 16.45 5.99
C TRP A 49 3.13 15.69 6.77
N ILE A 50 2.73 14.70 7.56
CA ILE A 50 3.60 13.79 8.32
C ILE A 50 2.97 12.38 8.32
N CYS A 51 3.82 11.35 8.30
CA CYS A 51 3.36 9.97 8.40
C CYS A 51 3.35 9.51 9.87
N LEU A 52 2.20 9.03 10.33
CA LEU A 52 2.01 8.59 11.72
C LEU A 52 2.37 7.10 11.88
N ASN A 53 1.97 6.53 13.03
CA ASN A 53 2.16 5.12 13.36
C ASN A 53 1.37 4.21 12.40
N ILE A 54 1.86 2.97 12.28
CA ILE A 54 1.21 1.92 11.48
C ILE A 54 -0.21 1.67 12.01
N VAL A 55 -1.19 1.62 11.11
CA VAL A 55 -2.62 1.45 11.42
C VAL A 55 -3.19 0.12 10.94
N ALA A 56 -2.52 -0.55 10.01
CA ALA A 56 -2.88 -1.88 9.55
C ALA A 56 -1.61 -2.67 9.21
N THR A 57 -1.58 -3.94 9.59
CA THR A 57 -0.42 -4.84 9.42
C THR A 57 -0.91 -6.24 9.08
N HIS A 58 -0.17 -6.92 8.22
CA HIS A 58 -0.24 -8.36 7.98
C HIS A 58 1.15 -8.94 8.10
N GLU A 59 1.33 -9.95 8.95
CA GLU A 59 2.61 -10.63 9.14
C GLU A 59 2.67 -11.89 8.30
N GLU A 60 3.67 -11.96 7.42
CA GLU A 60 3.92 -13.11 6.58
C GLU A 60 5.36 -13.10 6.09
N GLN A 61 6.04 -14.23 6.26
CA GLN A 61 7.40 -14.39 5.79
C GLN A 61 7.46 -14.57 4.28
N GLY A 62 8.43 -13.88 3.66
CA GLY A 62 8.72 -14.06 2.25
C GLY A 62 7.60 -13.55 1.37
N LEU A 63 7.00 -12.39 1.66
CA LEU A 63 6.00 -11.76 0.81
C LEU A 63 6.55 -11.44 -0.58
N VAL A 64 7.76 -10.88 -0.64
CA VAL A 64 8.48 -10.54 -1.89
C VAL A 64 9.61 -11.53 -2.17
N ASN A 65 10.17 -11.51 -3.38
CA ASN A 65 11.29 -12.37 -3.75
C ASN A 65 12.19 -11.68 -4.80
N ALA A 66 13.50 -11.87 -4.69
CA ALA A 66 14.50 -11.27 -5.58
C ALA A 66 14.61 -11.96 -6.95
N SER A 67 14.19 -13.22 -7.04
CA SER A 67 14.37 -14.09 -8.21
C SER A 67 13.09 -14.26 -9.05
N GLU A 68 11.92 -13.89 -8.52
CA GLU A 68 10.64 -14.03 -9.20
C GLU A 68 9.77 -12.79 -9.02
N TYR A 69 8.97 -12.49 -10.04
CA TYR A 69 7.91 -11.50 -9.93
C TYR A 69 6.77 -12.06 -9.10
N ARG A 70 6.33 -11.28 -8.13
CA ARG A 70 5.18 -11.61 -7.29
C ARG A 70 4.08 -10.59 -7.51
N PRO A 71 2.89 -11.03 -7.93
CA PRO A 71 1.80 -10.13 -8.25
C PRO A 71 1.09 -9.70 -6.97
N PHE A 72 0.68 -8.44 -6.94
CA PHE A 72 -0.11 -7.81 -5.89
C PHE A 72 -1.16 -6.92 -6.52
N TRP A 73 -2.14 -6.54 -5.71
CA TRP A 73 -3.09 -5.51 -6.08
C TRP A 73 -3.38 -4.58 -4.91
N ILE A 74 -3.64 -3.32 -5.23
CA ILE A 74 -4.17 -2.33 -4.32
C ILE A 74 -5.52 -1.89 -4.87
N ASP A 75 -6.57 -1.95 -4.05
CA ASP A 75 -7.83 -1.31 -4.34
C ASP A 75 -8.03 -0.09 -3.44
N TYR A 76 -8.74 0.88 -3.99
CA TYR A 76 -9.25 2.00 -3.22
C TYR A 76 -10.68 2.26 -3.64
N LYS A 77 -11.63 2.02 -2.72
CA LYS A 77 -13.06 2.15 -2.98
C LYS A 77 -13.76 2.71 -1.75
N GLY A 78 -14.44 3.84 -1.94
CA GLY A 78 -15.23 4.47 -0.88
C GLY A 78 -14.40 4.97 0.31
N GLY A 79 -13.11 5.26 0.12
CA GLY A 79 -12.21 5.65 1.21
C GLY A 79 -11.42 4.50 1.83
N VAL A 80 -11.75 3.25 1.48
CA VAL A 80 -11.07 2.07 2.01
C VAL A 80 -9.93 1.67 1.09
N VAL A 81 -8.73 1.52 1.65
CA VAL A 81 -7.54 0.95 1.00
C VAL A 81 -7.51 -0.55 1.30
N ARG A 82 -7.42 -1.39 0.27
CA ARG A 82 -7.19 -2.82 0.43
C ARG A 82 -5.98 -3.28 -0.36
N ILE A 83 -5.31 -4.30 0.16
CA ILE A 83 -4.12 -4.89 -0.45
C ILE A 83 -4.31 -6.40 -0.49
N GLY A 84 -4.05 -7.00 -1.64
CA GLY A 84 -4.06 -8.45 -1.81
C GLY A 84 -2.99 -8.96 -2.75
N LYS A 85 -2.90 -10.29 -2.86
CA LYS A 85 -1.96 -10.98 -3.74
C LYS A 85 -2.62 -11.24 -5.08
N GLY A 86 -1.83 -11.22 -6.16
CA GLY A 86 -2.34 -11.57 -7.48
C GLY A 86 -2.86 -13.00 -7.53
N GLY A 87 -3.94 -13.19 -8.30
CA GLY A 87 -4.69 -14.46 -8.34
C GLY A 87 -5.56 -14.72 -7.10
N GLN A 88 -5.55 -13.86 -6.09
CA GLN A 88 -6.43 -13.93 -4.93
C GLN A 88 -7.42 -12.76 -4.95
N GLU A 89 -8.69 -13.04 -4.69
CA GLU A 89 -9.73 -12.00 -4.55
C GLU A 89 -9.72 -11.35 -3.17
N ALA A 90 -9.36 -12.10 -2.13
CA ALA A 90 -9.37 -11.63 -0.76
C ALA A 90 -8.18 -10.69 -0.48
N ALA A 91 -8.48 -9.58 0.19
CA ALA A 91 -7.46 -8.71 0.76
C ALA A 91 -6.81 -9.38 1.98
N PHE A 92 -5.51 -9.17 2.18
CA PHE A 92 -4.83 -9.53 3.44
C PHE A 92 -4.62 -8.30 4.33
N VAL A 93 -4.71 -7.08 3.78
CA VAL A 93 -4.78 -5.83 4.55
C VAL A 93 -5.96 -5.00 4.07
N GLU A 94 -6.71 -4.44 5.02
CA GLU A 94 -7.78 -3.48 4.77
C GLU A 94 -7.67 -2.34 5.79
N TRP A 95 -7.85 -1.11 5.32
CA TRP A 95 -7.83 0.09 6.17
C TRP A 95 -8.78 1.18 5.64
N ASP A 96 -9.65 1.69 6.51
CA ASP A 96 -10.56 2.80 6.19
C ASP A 96 -9.84 4.16 6.33
N ALA A 97 -9.12 4.53 5.27
CA ALA A 97 -8.43 5.83 5.17
C ALA A 97 -9.40 7.00 5.20
N GLY A 98 -10.58 6.81 4.61
CA GLY A 98 -11.64 7.81 4.52
C GLY A 98 -12.14 8.24 5.89
N ALA A 99 -12.48 7.25 6.73
CA ALA A 99 -12.89 7.50 8.10
C ALA A 99 -11.73 8.04 8.95
N TYR A 100 -10.52 7.49 8.80
CA TYR A 100 -9.34 7.92 9.58
C TYR A 100 -8.99 9.39 9.33
N HIS A 101 -8.94 9.80 8.06
CA HIS A 101 -8.61 11.18 7.66
C HIS A 101 -9.81 12.11 7.64
N GLN A 102 -11.03 11.59 7.87
CA GLN A 102 -12.29 12.31 7.65
C GLN A 102 -12.38 12.95 6.26
N ARG A 103 -11.76 12.31 5.27
CA ARG A 103 -11.59 12.81 3.90
C ARG A 103 -11.43 11.64 2.93
N VAL A 104 -12.11 11.72 1.79
CA VAL A 104 -12.06 10.68 0.74
C VAL A 104 -11.55 11.29 -0.57
N PRO A 105 -10.22 11.27 -0.84
CA PRO A 105 -9.68 11.69 -2.12
C PRO A 105 -10.39 11.01 -3.29
N THR A 106 -10.78 11.78 -4.32
CA THR A 106 -11.53 11.27 -5.47
C THR A 106 -10.64 10.98 -6.67
N LEU A 107 -9.54 11.72 -6.82
CA LEU A 107 -8.41 11.44 -7.69
C LEU A 107 -7.25 10.97 -6.81
N VAL A 108 -6.60 9.90 -7.23
CA VAL A 108 -5.46 9.33 -6.50
C VAL A 108 -4.33 9.10 -7.48
N HIS A 109 -3.18 9.68 -7.15
CA HIS A 109 -1.89 9.41 -7.76
C HIS A 109 -1.20 8.30 -6.96
N PHE A 110 -0.39 7.50 -7.65
CA PHE A 110 0.40 6.46 -7.00
C PHE A 110 1.88 6.62 -7.35
N GLY A 111 2.74 6.39 -6.36
CA GLY A 111 4.18 6.28 -6.52
C GLY A 111 4.66 4.94 -5.99
N VAL A 112 5.63 4.33 -6.66
CA VAL A 112 6.24 3.06 -6.22
C VAL A 112 7.74 3.27 -6.08
N ALA A 113 8.28 2.87 -4.94
CA ALA A 113 9.68 2.91 -4.64
C ALA A 113 10.15 1.57 -4.06
N ASP A 114 11.39 1.25 -4.35
CA ASP A 114 12.12 0.16 -3.72
C ASP A 114 12.55 0.62 -2.30
N ARG A 115 12.65 -0.32 -1.36
CA ARG A 115 13.37 -0.08 -0.10
C ARG A 115 14.61 -0.97 -0.09
N PHE A 116 15.76 -0.34 -0.32
CA PHE A 116 17.09 -0.96 -0.30
C PHE A 116 17.42 -1.65 1.03
#